data_AF-A0A930R475-F1
#
_entry.id   AF-A0A930R475-F1
#
_cell.length_a   1.000
_cell.length_b   1.000
_cell.length_c   1.000
_cell.angle_alpha   90.00
_cell.angle_beta   90.00
_cell.angle_gamma   90.00
#
_symmetry.space_group_name_H-M   'P 1'
#
loop_
_entity.id
_entity.type
_entity.pdbx_description
1 polymer ?
#
loop_
_entity_poly.entity_id
_entity_poly.type
_entity_poly.pdbx_seq_one_letter_code
_entity_poly.pdbx_strand_id
1 'polypeptide(L)'
;EGLMVRLKEKALFSSGSAVLQGDAEKIVPVIAGVLASLPERVTISGHTDNVPISTAQYPSNWERSSARAVSLMRGVMGAQPSLNPARFSALGYSEYRPIASNDTEEGRAQNRRVEVFIARSMKLSGNTSDDGAGSVQTNGTAAQATPSSSASSPAPDEGVYKLSTDMRPAPQSPGVVPEPLRH
;
A
#
# COMPACT_ATOMS: atom_id res chain seq x y z
N GLU A 1 -11.29 -9.88 -8.18
CA GLU A 1 -10.68 -11.13 -7.67
C GLU A 1 -9.16 -11.09 -7.82
N GLY A 2 -8.42 -11.84 -7.02
CA GLY A 2 -6.94 -11.84 -7.01
C GLY A 2 -6.35 -12.83 -6.01
N LEU A 3 -5.01 -12.83 -5.87
CA LEU A 3 -4.29 -13.63 -4.88
C LEU A 3 -3.90 -12.75 -3.69
N MET A 4 -4.19 -13.21 -2.47
CA MET A 4 -3.82 -12.53 -1.23
C MET A 4 -2.78 -13.33 -0.46
N VAL A 5 -1.60 -12.77 -0.26
CA VAL A 5 -0.55 -13.35 0.59
C VAL A 5 -0.53 -12.60 1.92
N ARG A 6 -0.62 -13.32 3.04
CA ARG A 6 -0.58 -12.72 4.39
C ARG A 6 0.72 -13.08 5.09
N LEU A 7 1.40 -12.07 5.61
CA LEU A 7 2.69 -12.19 6.29
C LEU A 7 2.54 -11.65 7.71
N LYS A 8 2.88 -12.47 8.71
CA LYS A 8 2.85 -12.04 10.12
C LYS A 8 3.90 -10.97 10.36
N GLU A 9 3.57 -9.95 11.16
CA GLU A 9 4.50 -8.88 11.54
C GLU A 9 5.84 -9.43 12.01
N LYS A 10 5.83 -10.39 12.94
CA LYS A 10 7.05 -10.95 13.56
C LYS A 10 8.03 -11.60 12.58
N ALA A 11 7.57 -11.98 11.38
CA ALA A 11 8.42 -12.54 10.35
C ALA A 11 9.13 -11.46 9.52
N LEU A 12 8.62 -10.23 9.55
CA LEU A 12 9.09 -9.14 8.71
C LEU A 12 9.73 -7.99 9.51
N PHE A 13 9.25 -7.74 10.73
CA PHE A 13 9.58 -6.56 11.51
C PHE A 13 9.81 -6.94 12.97
N SER A 14 10.68 -6.17 13.62
CA SER A 14 10.73 -6.14 15.09
C SER A 14 9.45 -5.51 15.66
N SER A 15 9.10 -5.90 16.90
CA SER A 15 7.91 -5.40 17.58
C SER A 15 7.88 -3.87 17.61
N GLY A 16 6.74 -3.28 17.22
CA GLY A 16 6.55 -1.83 17.20
C GLY A 16 7.33 -1.07 16.10
N SER A 17 8.16 -1.75 15.29
CA SER A 17 8.96 -1.13 14.23
C SER A 17 8.35 -1.33 12.84
N ALA A 18 8.73 -0.48 11.88
CA ALA A 18 8.50 -0.71 10.45
C ALA A 18 9.79 -1.03 9.67
N VAL A 19 10.91 -1.25 10.35
CA VAL A 19 12.18 -1.65 9.73
C VAL A 19 12.17 -3.15 9.46
N LEU A 20 12.45 -3.54 8.21
CA LEU A 20 12.55 -4.94 7.82
C LEU A 20 13.76 -5.59 8.53
N GLN A 21 13.56 -6.76 9.13
CA GLN A 21 14.61 -7.46 9.88
C GLN A 21 14.36 -8.98 9.92
N GLY A 22 15.40 -9.74 10.22
CA GLY A 22 15.29 -11.18 10.52
C GLY A 22 14.89 -11.97 9.28
N ASP A 23 13.79 -12.72 9.36
CA ASP A 23 13.31 -13.56 8.25
C ASP A 23 12.91 -12.75 7.01
N ALA A 24 12.72 -11.43 7.14
CA ALA A 24 12.51 -10.53 6.01
C ALA A 24 13.59 -10.68 4.92
N GLU A 25 14.85 -10.88 5.31
CA GLU A 25 15.98 -11.04 4.37
C GLU A 25 15.81 -12.24 3.44
N LYS A 26 15.10 -13.27 3.88
CA LYS A 26 14.81 -14.48 3.10
C LYS A 26 13.46 -14.40 2.38
N ILE A 27 12.47 -13.80 3.03
CA ILE A 27 11.10 -13.72 2.50
C ILE A 27 10.98 -12.71 1.36
N VAL A 28 11.61 -11.53 1.50
CA VAL A 28 11.49 -10.43 0.54
C VAL A 28 11.98 -10.83 -0.86
N PRO A 29 13.15 -11.47 -1.04
CA PRO A 29 13.59 -11.92 -2.36
C PRO A 29 12.64 -12.92 -3.03
N VAL A 30 12.04 -13.82 -2.25
CA VAL A 30 11.08 -14.81 -2.78
C VAL A 30 9.82 -14.10 -3.30
N ILE A 31 9.27 -13.16 -2.54
CA ILE A 31 8.12 -12.36 -2.98
C ILE A 31 8.49 -11.57 -4.23
N ALA A 32 9.65 -10.90 -4.23
CA ALA A 32 10.10 -10.12 -5.37
C ALA A 32 10.26 -10.96 -6.64
N GLY A 33 10.79 -12.18 -6.53
CA GLY A 33 10.89 -13.12 -7.65
C GLY A 33 9.54 -13.51 -8.23
N VAL A 34 8.57 -13.86 -7.37
CA VAL A 34 7.19 -14.17 -7.83
C VAL A 34 6.55 -12.97 -8.53
N LEU A 35 6.69 -11.76 -7.97
CA LEU A 35 6.12 -10.55 -8.54
C LEU A 35 6.80 -10.12 -9.85
N ALA A 36 8.06 -10.49 -10.07
CA ALA A 36 8.79 -10.19 -11.29
C ALA A 36 8.21 -10.92 -12.51
N SER A 37 7.64 -12.11 -12.30
CA SER A 37 7.02 -12.93 -13.35
C SER A 37 5.58 -12.54 -13.68
N LEU A 38 5.03 -11.56 -12.95
CA LEU A 38 3.61 -11.21 -13.00
C LEU A 38 3.46 -9.76 -13.49
N PRO A 39 2.57 -9.45 -14.46
CA PRO A 39 2.28 -8.09 -14.93
C PRO A 39 1.16 -7.35 -14.17
N GLU A 40 0.56 -7.94 -13.13
CA GLU A 40 -0.64 -7.42 -12.47
C GLU A 40 -0.40 -6.30 -11.42
N ARG A 41 -1.44 -5.53 -11.08
CA ARG A 41 -1.32 -4.54 -10.01
C ARG A 41 -1.12 -5.24 -8.65
N VAL A 42 -0.25 -4.65 -7.82
CA VAL A 42 0.07 -5.15 -6.50
C VAL A 42 -0.29 -4.10 -5.46
N THR A 43 -1.07 -4.50 -4.45
CA THR A 43 -1.40 -3.67 -3.30
C THR A 43 -0.82 -4.29 -2.05
N ILE A 44 0.03 -3.55 -1.35
CA ILE A 44 0.61 -3.96 -0.07
C ILE A 44 -0.13 -3.21 1.04
N SER A 45 -0.65 -3.91 2.01
CA SER A 45 -1.49 -3.35 3.07
C SER A 45 -0.96 -3.70 4.45
N GLY A 46 -0.66 -2.70 5.26
CA GLY A 46 -0.24 -2.88 6.65
C GLY A 46 -1.42 -2.82 7.60
N HIS A 47 -1.34 -3.62 8.66
CA HIS A 47 -2.37 -3.69 9.70
C HIS A 47 -1.75 -3.76 11.09
N THR A 48 -2.49 -3.29 12.08
CA THR A 48 -2.13 -3.40 13.50
C THR A 48 -3.22 -4.14 14.28
N ASP A 49 -2.92 -4.45 15.53
CA ASP A 49 -3.91 -4.74 16.55
C ASP A 49 -4.48 -3.43 17.12
N ASN A 50 -5.35 -3.57 18.12
CA ASN A 50 -6.04 -2.47 18.78
C ASN A 50 -5.25 -1.79 19.92
N VAL A 51 -3.98 -2.18 20.11
CA VAL A 51 -3.12 -1.59 21.14
C VAL A 51 -2.65 -0.24 20.62
N PRO A 52 -2.93 0.87 21.33
CA PRO A 52 -2.53 2.19 20.87
C PRO A 52 -1.01 2.33 20.90
N ILE A 53 -0.48 3.09 19.94
CA ILE A 53 0.92 3.52 19.91
C ILE A 53 0.95 5.04 19.83
N SER A 54 1.92 5.64 20.50
CA SER A 54 2.22 7.07 20.37
C SER A 54 3.72 7.26 20.59
N THR A 55 4.48 7.25 19.49
CA THR A 55 5.92 7.52 19.51
C THR A 55 6.22 8.66 18.54
N ALA A 56 7.39 9.29 18.68
CA ALA A 56 7.82 10.34 17.75
C ALA A 56 7.87 9.84 16.29
N GLN A 57 8.20 8.57 16.08
CA GLN A 57 8.27 7.97 14.74
C GLN A 57 6.90 7.50 14.23
N TYR A 58 6.03 7.02 15.12
CA TYR A 58 4.70 6.53 14.80
C TYR A 58 3.68 7.12 15.79
N PRO A 59 3.17 8.33 15.50
CA PRO A 59 2.19 9.01 16.35
C PRO A 59 0.90 8.21 16.60
N SER A 60 0.52 7.34 15.65
CA SER A 60 -0.59 6.42 15.78
C SER A 60 -0.38 5.11 14.99
N ASN A 61 -1.36 4.20 15.10
CA ASN A 61 -1.38 2.96 14.32
C ASN A 61 -1.53 3.21 12.81
N TRP A 62 -2.02 4.38 12.38
CA TRP A 62 -2.07 4.75 10.97
C TRP A 62 -0.67 4.89 10.38
N GLU A 63 0.24 5.60 11.06
CA GLU A 63 1.60 5.78 10.58
C GLU A 63 2.37 4.47 10.65
N ARG A 64 2.21 3.68 11.74
CA ARG A 64 2.88 2.38 11.88
C ARG A 64 2.46 1.41 10.77
N SER A 65 1.16 1.29 10.50
CA SER A 65 0.66 0.37 9.47
C SER A 65 1.09 0.81 8.06
N SER A 66 0.98 2.10 7.75
CA SER A 66 1.40 2.66 6.46
C SER A 66 2.91 2.49 6.23
N ALA A 67 3.73 2.80 7.25
CA ALA A 67 5.17 2.67 7.18
C ALA A 67 5.60 1.22 6.90
N ARG A 68 4.95 0.23 7.51
CA ARG A 68 5.23 -1.19 7.26
C ARG A 68 4.94 -1.60 5.82
N ALA A 69 3.82 -1.17 5.27
CA ALA A 69 3.48 -1.44 3.88
C ALA A 69 4.52 -0.84 2.92
N VAL A 70 4.92 0.42 3.17
CA VAL A 70 5.96 1.10 2.38
C VAL A 70 7.32 0.41 2.52
N SER A 71 7.72 0.01 3.73
CA SER A 71 8.99 -0.69 3.95
C SER A 71 9.05 -2.00 3.18
N LEU A 72 8.00 -2.82 3.22
CA LEU A 72 7.94 -4.06 2.44
C LEU A 72 8.00 -3.78 0.94
N MET A 73 7.23 -2.79 0.45
CA MET A 73 7.24 -2.38 -0.95
C MET A 73 8.64 -1.99 -1.42
N ARG A 74 9.34 -1.14 -0.63
CA ARG A 74 10.71 -0.70 -0.93
C ARG A 74 11.70 -1.87 -0.87
N GLY A 75 11.56 -2.77 0.09
CA GLY A 75 12.39 -3.98 0.18
C GLY A 75 12.24 -4.87 -1.05
N VAL A 76 11.00 -5.11 -1.49
CA VAL A 76 10.69 -5.89 -2.70
C VAL A 76 11.29 -5.25 -3.95
N MET A 77 11.12 -3.94 -4.13
CA MET A 77 11.70 -3.21 -5.27
C MET A 77 13.23 -3.19 -5.23
N GLY A 78 13.83 -3.06 -4.04
CA GLY A 78 15.28 -3.11 -3.86
C GLY A 78 15.88 -4.48 -4.18
N ALA A 79 15.15 -5.56 -3.86
CA ALA A 79 15.56 -6.92 -4.16
C ALA A 79 15.40 -7.28 -5.65
N GLN A 80 14.51 -6.60 -6.39
CA GLN A 80 14.31 -6.81 -7.82
C GLN A 80 14.13 -5.49 -8.58
N PRO A 81 15.22 -4.93 -9.15
CA PRO A 81 15.19 -3.66 -9.89
C PRO A 81 14.33 -3.68 -11.17
N SER A 82 14.00 -4.86 -11.71
CA SER A 82 13.16 -4.98 -12.90
C SER A 82 11.67 -4.76 -12.66
N LEU A 83 11.23 -4.67 -11.40
CA LEU A 83 9.84 -4.42 -11.05
C LEU A 83 9.43 -3.01 -11.46
N ASN A 84 8.32 -2.87 -12.19
CA ASN A 84 7.76 -1.56 -12.54
C ASN A 84 7.07 -0.94 -11.31
N PRO A 85 7.58 0.18 -10.75
CA PRO A 85 7.01 0.79 -9.56
C PRO A 85 5.57 1.28 -9.74
N ALA A 86 5.16 1.65 -10.97
CA ALA A 86 3.84 2.19 -11.26
C ALA A 86 2.68 1.19 -11.01
N ARG A 87 2.99 -0.09 -10.82
CA ARG A 87 2.00 -1.13 -10.53
C ARG A 87 1.78 -1.37 -9.04
N PHE A 88 2.53 -0.72 -8.17
CA PHE A 88 2.50 -0.94 -6.74
C PHE A 88 1.74 0.17 -6.01
N SER A 89 1.04 -0.20 -4.94
CA SER A 89 0.44 0.74 -4.01
C SER A 89 0.65 0.23 -2.58
N ALA A 90 0.86 1.15 -1.64
CA ALA A 90 1.00 0.84 -0.22
C ALA A 90 -0.15 1.51 0.56
N LEU A 91 -0.84 0.73 1.38
CA LEU A 91 -1.97 1.19 2.20
C LEU A 91 -1.70 0.86 3.67
N GLY A 92 -2.11 1.73 4.58
CA GLY A 92 -2.19 1.44 6.02
C GLY A 92 -3.65 1.40 6.45
N TYR A 93 -4.08 0.32 7.08
CA TYR A 93 -5.45 0.17 7.58
C TYR A 93 -5.58 0.31 9.09
N SER A 94 -4.48 0.58 9.79
CA SER A 94 -4.47 0.65 11.26
C SER A 94 -5.10 -0.61 11.86
N GLU A 95 -5.88 -0.45 12.93
CA GLU A 95 -6.58 -1.52 13.66
C GLU A 95 -7.95 -1.89 13.06
N TYR A 96 -8.46 -1.13 12.09
CA TYR A 96 -9.88 -1.15 11.68
C TYR A 96 -10.24 -2.24 10.67
N ARG A 97 -9.31 -3.16 10.37
CA ARG A 97 -9.57 -4.38 9.58
C ARG A 97 -9.03 -5.62 10.30
N PRO A 98 -9.57 -5.97 11.47
CA PRO A 98 -9.15 -7.17 12.20
C PRO A 98 -9.60 -8.43 11.44
N ILE A 99 -8.80 -9.48 11.54
CA ILE A 99 -9.11 -10.82 11.03
C ILE A 99 -9.28 -11.84 12.16
N ALA A 100 -8.99 -11.43 13.40
CA ALA A 100 -9.19 -12.20 14.63
C ALA A 100 -9.59 -11.26 15.78
N SER A 101 -10.09 -11.81 16.88
CA SER A 101 -10.40 -11.03 18.09
C SER A 101 -9.15 -10.31 18.62
N ASN A 102 -9.31 -9.08 19.10
CA ASN A 102 -8.24 -8.34 19.76
C ASN A 102 -8.15 -8.62 21.28
N ASP A 103 -9.04 -9.45 21.81
CA ASP A 103 -9.14 -9.76 23.25
C ASP A 103 -8.04 -10.74 23.69
N THR A 104 -7.52 -11.53 22.76
CA THR A 104 -6.44 -12.51 22.98
C THR A 104 -5.13 -12.05 22.36
N GLU A 105 -3.99 -12.44 22.93
CA GLU A 105 -2.69 -12.12 22.32
C GLU A 105 -2.51 -12.84 20.98
N GLU A 106 -3.01 -14.06 20.87
CA GLU A 106 -2.99 -14.85 19.64
C GLU A 106 -3.75 -14.12 18.54
N GLY A 107 -4.93 -13.59 18.84
CA GLY A 107 -5.74 -12.83 17.88
C GLY A 107 -5.11 -11.49 17.50
N ARG A 108 -4.54 -10.75 18.47
CA ARG A 108 -3.75 -9.54 18.17
C ARG A 108 -2.56 -9.83 17.27
N ALA A 109 -1.83 -10.92 17.53
CA ALA A 109 -0.70 -11.34 16.70
C ALA A 109 -1.10 -11.70 15.25
N GLN A 110 -2.33 -12.17 15.02
CA GLN A 110 -2.87 -12.35 13.66
C GLN A 110 -3.25 -11.02 13.01
N ASN A 111 -3.77 -10.07 13.79
CA ASN A 111 -4.16 -8.74 13.29
C ASN A 111 -2.94 -7.90 12.89
N ARG A 112 -1.81 -8.05 13.58
CA ARG A 112 -0.51 -7.46 13.20
C ARG A 112 0.10 -8.22 12.01
N ARG A 113 -0.25 -7.79 10.81
CA ARG A 113 0.20 -8.41 9.55
C ARG A 113 0.46 -7.39 8.45
N VAL A 114 1.11 -7.86 7.39
CA VAL A 114 1.13 -7.21 6.09
C VAL A 114 0.51 -8.14 5.06
N GLU A 115 -0.36 -7.61 4.22
CA GLU A 115 -1.01 -8.34 3.14
C GLU A 115 -0.45 -7.86 1.80
N VAL A 116 -0.17 -8.79 0.89
CA VAL A 116 0.22 -8.51 -0.50
C VAL A 116 -0.87 -9.06 -1.40
N PHE A 117 -1.66 -8.16 -1.97
CA PHE A 117 -2.72 -8.48 -2.92
C PHE A 117 -2.21 -8.32 -4.34
N ILE A 118 -2.38 -9.35 -5.16
CA ILE A 118 -2.06 -9.35 -6.58
C ILE A 118 -3.39 -9.44 -7.33
N ALA A 119 -3.74 -8.38 -8.05
CA ALA A 119 -4.99 -8.33 -8.81
C ALA A 119 -5.01 -9.43 -9.87
N ARG A 120 -6.17 -10.02 -10.18
CA ARG A 120 -6.29 -10.89 -11.35
C ARG A 120 -6.40 -10.02 -12.61
N SER A 121 -5.53 -10.23 -13.60
CA SER A 121 -5.79 -9.73 -14.95
C SER A 121 -6.76 -10.68 -15.64
N MET A 122 -7.97 -10.20 -15.98
CA MET A 122 -8.81 -10.90 -16.95
C MET A 122 -8.24 -10.65 -18.33
N LYS A 123 -7.22 -11.42 -18.74
CA LYS A 123 -6.97 -11.59 -20.17
C LYS A 123 -8.03 -12.58 -20.66
N LEU A 124 -9.15 -12.05 -21.16
CA LEU A 124 -10.07 -12.87 -21.93
C LEU A 124 -9.26 -13.42 -23.11
N SER A 125 -9.03 -14.73 -23.13
CA SER A 125 -8.43 -15.41 -24.26
C SER A 125 -9.44 -15.35 -25.41
N GLY A 126 -9.46 -14.23 -26.11
CA GLY A 126 -10.12 -14.05 -27.39
C GLY A 126 -9.10 -14.24 -28.48
N ASN A 127 -9.15 -15.39 -29.15
CA ASN A 127 -8.56 -15.56 -30.47
C ASN A 127 -9.21 -14.54 -31.42
N THR A 128 -8.48 -13.52 -31.83
CA THR A 128 -8.68 -12.86 -33.14
C THR A 128 -7.34 -12.36 -33.63
N SER A 129 -6.72 -13.16 -34.48
CA SER A 129 -5.82 -12.69 -35.53
C SER A 129 -6.57 -11.67 -36.37
N ASP A 130 -6.06 -10.43 -36.50
CA ASP A 130 -5.99 -9.74 -37.80
C ASP A 130 -5.16 -8.44 -37.70
N ASP A 131 -4.03 -8.48 -38.40
CA ASP A 131 -3.37 -7.46 -39.22
C ASP A 131 -3.64 -5.95 -39.06
N GLY A 132 -2.55 -5.18 -39.13
CA GLY A 132 -2.56 -3.95 -39.95
C GLY A 132 -2.10 -2.65 -39.30
N ALA A 133 -0.80 -2.34 -39.53
CA ALA A 133 -0.21 -1.04 -39.88
C ALA A 133 -0.89 0.29 -39.47
N GLY A 134 -0.09 1.19 -38.87
CA GLY A 134 -0.46 2.61 -38.80
C GLY A 134 0.44 3.51 -37.96
N SER A 135 1.72 3.65 -38.34
CA SER A 135 2.61 4.70 -37.83
C SER A 135 2.21 6.08 -38.35
N VAL A 136 1.97 7.06 -37.47
CA VAL A 136 2.01 8.49 -37.83
C VAL A 136 2.80 9.27 -36.76
N GLN A 137 3.97 9.73 -37.17
CA GLN A 137 4.68 10.87 -36.59
C GLN A 137 4.13 12.17 -37.20
N THR A 138 3.90 13.20 -36.38
CA THR A 138 4.09 14.59 -36.82
C THR A 138 4.59 15.44 -35.64
N ASN A 139 5.80 15.97 -35.79
CA ASN A 139 6.36 17.06 -35.01
C ASN A 139 5.70 18.40 -35.38
N GLY A 140 5.61 19.33 -34.42
CA GLY A 140 5.29 20.73 -34.64
C GLY A 140 5.73 21.61 -33.47
N THR A 141 6.59 22.59 -33.75
CA THR A 141 7.38 23.39 -32.81
C THR A 141 6.75 24.75 -32.49
N ALA A 142 6.90 25.19 -31.23
CA ALA A 142 6.96 26.56 -30.67
C ALA A 142 5.83 27.61 -30.90
N ALA A 143 5.31 28.17 -29.80
CA ALA A 143 5.54 29.58 -29.40
C ALA A 143 4.87 29.92 -28.05
N GLN A 144 5.57 30.72 -27.25
CA GLN A 144 5.19 31.31 -25.96
C GLN A 144 4.06 32.35 -26.08
N ALA A 145 3.19 32.40 -25.06
CA ALA A 145 2.67 33.66 -24.51
C ALA A 145 2.22 33.45 -23.05
N THR A 146 2.86 34.17 -22.12
CA THR A 146 2.39 34.38 -20.75
C THR A 146 1.13 35.26 -20.74
N PRO A 147 0.30 35.16 -19.69
CA PRO A 147 0.34 36.27 -18.73
C PRO A 147 0.41 35.81 -17.28
N SER A 148 1.14 36.62 -16.51
CA SER A 148 1.21 36.63 -15.06
C SER A 148 -0.18 36.74 -14.43
N SER A 149 -0.49 35.87 -13.48
CA SER A 149 -1.40 36.20 -12.39
C SER A 149 -0.81 35.68 -11.08
N SER A 150 -0.50 36.65 -10.23
CA SER A 150 -0.13 36.48 -8.84
C SER A 150 -1.29 35.86 -8.06
N ALA A 151 -1.15 34.60 -7.67
CA ALA A 151 -1.94 34.00 -6.60
C ALA A 151 -0.98 33.62 -5.47
N SER A 152 -0.88 34.51 -4.49
CA SER A 152 -0.31 34.23 -3.17
C SER A 152 -1.00 33.01 -2.57
N SER A 153 -0.32 31.87 -2.54
CA SER A 153 -0.76 30.73 -1.74
C SER A 153 -0.50 31.05 -0.27
N PRO A 154 -1.49 31.04 0.63
CA PRO A 154 -1.18 31.02 2.05
C PRO A 154 -0.49 29.70 2.36
N ALA A 155 0.59 29.75 3.14
CA ALA A 155 1.21 28.57 3.71
C ALA A 155 0.15 27.73 4.44
N PRO A 156 0.21 26.39 4.38
CA PRO A 156 -0.70 25.58 5.18
C PRO A 156 -0.41 25.87 6.65
N ASP A 157 -1.44 26.28 7.38
CA ASP A 157 -1.43 26.36 8.84
C ASP A 157 -1.06 24.98 9.40
N GLU A 158 0.12 24.86 10.01
CA GLU A 158 0.65 23.61 10.57
C GLU A 158 -0.21 23.02 11.72
N GLY A 159 -1.34 23.64 12.04
CA GLY A 159 -2.27 23.21 13.08
C GLY A 159 -3.43 22.31 12.63
N VAL A 160 -3.82 22.28 11.35
CA VAL A 160 -5.19 21.82 10.98
C VAL A 160 -5.34 20.29 10.96
N TYR A 161 -4.27 19.53 10.76
CA TYR A 161 -4.33 18.06 10.67
C TYR A 161 -3.52 17.35 11.76
N LYS A 162 -3.37 17.94 12.95
CA LYS A 162 -2.90 17.16 14.11
C LYS A 162 -4.01 16.20 14.49
N LEU A 163 -3.87 14.94 14.08
CA LEU A 163 -4.71 13.84 14.53
C LEU A 163 -4.46 13.67 16.05
N SER A 164 -5.23 14.38 16.87
CA SER A 164 -5.21 14.21 18.32
C SER A 164 -5.45 12.74 18.64
N THR A 165 -4.64 12.17 19.54
CA THR A 165 -4.74 10.77 19.99
C THR A 165 -6.13 10.42 20.55
N ASP A 166 -6.92 11.42 20.93
CA ASP A 166 -8.29 11.27 21.43
C ASP A 166 -9.35 11.03 20.33
N MET A 167 -8.98 11.16 19.05
CA MET A 167 -9.91 11.00 17.93
C MET A 167 -9.90 9.57 17.36
N ARG A 168 -9.84 8.57 18.24
CA ARG A 168 -10.10 7.16 17.88
C ARG A 168 -11.60 7.03 17.63
N PRO A 169 -12.08 6.86 16.37
CA PRO A 169 -13.47 6.47 16.17
C PRO A 169 -13.71 5.20 16.97
N ALA A 170 -14.73 5.21 17.83
CA ALA A 170 -15.12 4.05 18.61
C ALA A 170 -15.29 2.85 17.65
N PRO A 171 -15.00 1.61 18.08
CA PRO A 171 -15.28 0.41 17.31
C PRO A 171 -16.80 0.20 17.21
N GLN A 172 -17.49 1.12 16.56
CA GLN A 172 -18.88 0.94 16.16
C GLN A 172 -18.84 -0.04 15.00
N SER A 173 -19.70 -1.07 15.12
CA SER A 173 -20.05 -2.14 14.18
C SER A 173 -19.25 -2.18 12.87
N PRO A 174 -18.62 -3.32 12.52
CA PRO A 174 -17.70 -3.43 11.39
C PRO A 174 -18.24 -2.64 10.21
N GLY A 175 -17.52 -1.56 9.87
CA GLY A 175 -17.92 -0.68 8.78
C GLY A 175 -18.15 -1.57 7.56
N VAL A 176 -19.41 -1.67 7.15
CA VAL A 176 -19.76 -2.31 5.89
C VAL A 176 -19.04 -1.48 4.84
N VAL A 177 -17.93 -2.01 4.32
CA VAL A 177 -17.30 -1.46 3.13
C VAL A 177 -18.37 -1.63 2.05
N PRO A 178 -18.96 -0.55 1.51
CA PRO A 178 -19.81 -0.69 0.33
C PRO A 178 -18.97 -1.43 -0.70
N GLU A 179 -19.55 -2.39 -1.43
CA GLU A 179 -18.83 -3.21 -2.41
C GLU A 179 -17.78 -2.36 -3.15
N PRO A 180 -16.53 -2.85 -3.30
CA PRO A 180 -15.51 -2.07 -3.99
C PRO A 180 -16.04 -1.69 -5.36
N LEU A 181 -15.97 -0.39 -5.70
CA LEU A 181 -16.34 0.15 -7.00
C LEU A 181 -15.79 -0.78 -8.09
N ARG A 182 -16.70 -1.45 -8.79
CA ARG A 182 -16.35 -2.25 -9.96
C ARG A 182 -16.03 -1.28 -11.09
N HIS A 183 -14.75 -1.11 -11.38
CA HIS A 183 -14.24 -0.57 -12.63
C HIS A 183 -13.52 -1.68 -13.40
#